data_AF-A0A7S4HP31-F1
#
_entry.id   AF-A0A7S4HP31-F1
#
_cell.length_a   1.000
_cell.length_b   1.000
_cell.length_c   1.000
_cell.angle_alpha   90.00
_cell.angle_beta   90.00
_cell.angle_gamma   90.00
#
_symmetry.space_group_name_H-M   'P 1'
#
loop_
_entity.id
_entity.type
_entity.pdbx_description
1 polymer ?
#
loop_
_entity_poly.entity_id
_entity_poly.type
_entity_poly.pdbx_seq_one_letter_code
_entity_poly.pdbx_strand_id
1 'polypeptide(L)'
;DVEGSIEQIIRCADEGFDLVRVTVVGMKDAKACQKIREGLDAKGYSIPLCADMHFQPKVALAVADAVEKIRINPGNFVDGRKSFEEKLYETEDDFIAEREFFIEAFTP
;
A
#
# COMPACT_ATOMS: atom_id res chain seq x y z
N ASP A 1 14.96 3.38 -2.89
CA ASP A 1 16.09 3.09 -3.79
C ASP A 1 15.58 2.13 -4.85
N VAL A 2 15.74 2.41 -6.14
CA VAL A 2 15.13 1.59 -7.21
C VAL A 2 15.96 0.33 -7.47
N GLU A 3 17.25 0.49 -7.78
CA GLU A 3 18.12 -0.65 -8.10
C GLU A 3 18.23 -1.63 -6.93
N GLY A 4 18.47 -1.11 -5.71
CA GLY A 4 18.54 -1.96 -4.52
C GLY A 4 17.24 -2.72 -4.25
N SER A 5 16.07 -2.14 -4.58
CA SER A 5 14.79 -2.86 -4.46
C SER A 5 14.63 -3.94 -5.53
N ILE A 6 15.03 -3.67 -6.77
CA ILE A 6 15.00 -4.65 -7.86
C ILE A 6 15.87 -5.86 -7.49
N GLU A 7 17.11 -5.62 -7.06
CA GLU A 7 18.02 -6.69 -6.65
C GLU A 7 17.46 -7.51 -5.48
N GLN A 8 16.81 -6.86 -4.51
CA GLN A 8 16.18 -7.56 -3.39
C GLN A 8 14.98 -8.40 -3.84
N ILE A 9 14.13 -7.88 -4.72
CA ILE A 9 12.97 -8.59 -5.26
C ILE A 9 13.41 -9.80 -6.08
N ILE A 10 14.47 -9.67 -6.89
CA ILE A 10 15.07 -10.78 -7.65
C ILE A 10 15.52 -11.89 -6.71
N ARG A 11 16.26 -11.56 -5.64
CA ARG A 11 16.66 -12.56 -4.64
C ARG A 11 15.46 -13.27 -4.03
N CYS A 12 14.37 -12.55 -3.73
CA CYS A 12 13.14 -13.19 -3.25
C CYS A 12 12.53 -14.12 -4.31
N ALA A 13 12.48 -13.71 -5.57
CA ALA A 13 11.95 -14.55 -6.64
C ALA A 13 12.79 -15.82 -6.86
N ASP A 14 14.12 -15.70 -6.84
CA ASP A 14 15.05 -16.82 -6.99
C ASP A 14 14.94 -17.84 -5.84
N GLU A 15 14.63 -17.37 -4.64
CA GLU A 15 14.33 -18.21 -3.46
C GLU A 15 12.91 -18.82 -3.49
N GLY A 16 12.11 -18.52 -4.53
CA GLY A 16 10.80 -19.13 -4.74
C GLY A 16 9.64 -18.45 -4.02
N PHE A 17 9.75 -17.15 -3.71
CA PHE A 17 8.63 -16.39 -3.12
C PHE A 17 7.53 -16.16 -4.17
N ASP A 18 6.26 -16.24 -3.74
CA ASP A 18 5.11 -16.05 -4.64
C ASP A 18 4.68 -14.59 -4.81
N LEU A 19 5.08 -13.70 -3.89
CA LEU A 19 4.64 -12.30 -3.84
C LEU A 19 5.65 -11.48 -3.01
N VAL A 20 6.00 -10.29 -3.48
CA VAL A 20 6.78 -9.33 -2.69
C VAL A 20 5.96 -8.09 -2.36
N ARG A 21 5.97 -7.68 -1.09
CA ARG A 21 5.29 -6.45 -0.66
C ARG A 21 6.29 -5.31 -0.49
N VAL A 22 5.97 -4.15 -1.06
CA VAL A 22 6.80 -2.93 -1.04
C VAL A 22 6.06 -1.78 -0.39
N THR A 23 6.72 -1.02 0.47
CA THR A 23 6.11 0.14 1.13
C THR A 23 6.02 1.32 0.18
N VAL A 24 4.83 1.94 0.09
CA VAL A 24 4.55 3.10 -0.75
C VAL A 24 3.94 4.20 0.11
N VAL A 25 4.76 5.20 0.49
CA VAL A 25 4.32 6.27 1.41
C VAL A 25 3.72 7.45 0.64
N GLY A 26 4.21 7.73 -0.56
CA GLY A 26 3.74 8.86 -1.36
C GLY A 26 4.08 8.75 -2.84
N MET A 27 3.84 9.84 -3.58
CA MET A 27 3.96 9.86 -5.03
C MET A 27 5.38 9.55 -5.55
N LYS A 28 6.42 9.87 -4.78
CA LYS A 28 7.81 9.51 -5.13
C LYS A 28 7.98 7.99 -5.16
N ASP A 29 7.40 7.29 -4.21
CA ASP A 29 7.50 5.83 -4.10
C ASP A 29 6.63 5.14 -5.14
N ALA A 30 5.44 5.69 -5.46
CA ALA A 30 4.61 5.19 -6.56
C ALA A 30 5.36 5.24 -7.90
N LYS A 31 6.02 6.37 -8.20
CA LYS A 31 6.89 6.49 -9.39
C LYS A 31 8.10 5.55 -9.34
N ALA A 32 8.64 5.28 -8.14
CA ALA A 32 9.70 4.30 -7.99
C ALA A 32 9.21 2.88 -8.27
N CYS A 33 7.98 2.53 -7.85
CA CYS A 33 7.37 1.23 -8.13
C CYS A 33 7.22 0.98 -9.64
N GLN A 34 6.84 1.98 -10.43
CA GLN A 34 6.81 1.87 -11.89
C GLN A 34 8.19 1.48 -12.46
N LYS A 35 9.25 2.18 -12.03
CA LYS A 35 10.62 1.87 -12.45
C LYS A 35 11.09 0.49 -11.98
N ILE A 36 10.69 0.08 -10.78
CA ILE A 36 10.98 -1.25 -10.25
C ILE A 36 10.32 -2.32 -11.14
N ARG A 37 9.03 -2.15 -11.47
CA ARG A 37 8.29 -3.05 -12.36
C ARG A 37 8.95 -3.17 -13.73
N GLU A 38 9.26 -2.03 -14.37
CA GLU A 38 9.97 -1.97 -15.66
C GLU A 38 11.34 -2.68 -15.58
N GLY A 39 12.11 -2.44 -14.51
CA GLY A 39 13.43 -3.04 -14.33
C GLY A 39 13.38 -4.56 -14.10
N LEU A 40 12.37 -5.04 -13.40
CA LEU A 40 12.12 -6.48 -13.23
C LEU A 40 11.68 -7.13 -14.54
N ASP A 41 10.80 -6.48 -15.31
CA ASP A 41 10.32 -6.97 -16.62
C ASP A 41 11.48 -7.08 -17.61
N ALA A 42 12.33 -6.04 -17.67
CA ALA A 42 13.52 -6.04 -18.51
C ALA A 42 14.51 -7.17 -18.16
N LYS A 43 14.47 -7.67 -16.93
CA LYS A 43 15.29 -8.80 -16.44
C LYS A 43 14.56 -10.14 -16.51
N GLY A 44 13.29 -10.17 -16.96
CA GLY A 44 12.50 -11.40 -17.11
C GLY A 44 11.84 -11.91 -15.83
N TYR A 45 11.71 -11.08 -14.79
CA TYR A 45 11.08 -11.47 -13.52
C TYR A 45 9.62 -11.04 -13.48
N SER A 46 8.69 -11.99 -13.32
CA SER A 46 7.25 -11.74 -13.27
C SER A 46 6.64 -11.90 -11.87
N ILE A 47 7.46 -11.93 -10.81
CA ILE A 47 6.96 -12.02 -9.44
C ILE A 47 5.96 -10.88 -9.15
N PRO A 48 4.75 -11.19 -8.65
CA PRO A 48 3.77 -10.19 -8.29
C PRO A 48 4.26 -9.27 -7.17
N LEU A 49 3.84 -8.01 -7.23
CA LEU A 49 4.11 -6.98 -6.24
C LEU A 49 2.83 -6.57 -5.51
N CYS A 50 2.97 -6.30 -4.21
CA CYS A 50 1.92 -5.71 -3.39
C CYS A 50 2.39 -4.34 -2.88
N ALA A 51 1.69 -3.25 -3.20
CA ALA A 51 1.92 -1.96 -2.56
C ALA A 51 1.33 -1.96 -1.15
N ASP A 52 2.14 -1.70 -0.13
CA ASP A 52 1.70 -1.44 1.23
C ASP A 52 1.59 0.07 1.46
N MET A 53 0.37 0.57 1.62
CA MET A 53 0.14 2.00 1.73
C MET A 53 -0.93 2.39 2.74
N HIS A 54 -0.84 3.63 3.19
CA HIS A 54 -1.88 4.33 3.93
C HIS A 54 -2.73 5.11 2.92
N PHE A 55 -4.06 5.03 3.00
CA PHE A 55 -4.94 5.40 1.88
C PHE A 55 -4.76 6.86 1.44
N GLN A 56 -4.09 7.02 0.30
CA GLN A 56 -4.00 8.27 -0.46
C GLN A 56 -4.50 7.94 -1.87
N PRO A 57 -5.77 8.22 -2.22
CA PRO A 57 -6.37 7.78 -3.49
C PRO A 57 -5.49 8.10 -4.70
N LYS A 58 -4.91 9.30 -4.73
CA LYS A 58 -4.01 9.74 -5.81
C LYS A 58 -2.76 8.87 -5.94
N VAL A 59 -2.18 8.42 -4.82
CA VAL A 59 -1.00 7.54 -4.83
C VAL A 59 -1.41 6.11 -5.16
N ALA A 60 -2.55 5.64 -4.65
CA ALA A 60 -3.09 4.31 -4.94
C ALA A 60 -3.37 4.14 -6.44
N LEU A 61 -4.03 5.14 -7.05
CA LEU A 61 -4.26 5.17 -8.49
C LEU A 61 -2.95 5.21 -9.28
N ALA A 62 -1.97 5.98 -8.83
CA ALA A 62 -0.67 6.08 -9.52
C ALA A 62 0.17 4.80 -9.45
N VAL A 63 0.02 3.99 -8.40
CA VAL A 63 0.76 2.73 -8.24
C VAL A 63 0.04 1.52 -8.83
N ALA A 64 -1.27 1.62 -9.09
CA ALA A 64 -2.09 0.51 -9.57
C ALA A 64 -1.57 -0.14 -10.86
N ASP A 65 -0.99 0.65 -11.77
CA ASP A 65 -0.42 0.13 -13.02
C ASP A 65 0.90 -0.63 -12.84
N ALA A 66 1.52 -0.57 -11.65
CA ALA A 66 2.82 -1.17 -11.36
C ALA A 66 2.76 -2.40 -10.44
N VAL A 67 1.59 -2.69 -9.83
CA VAL A 67 1.45 -3.75 -8.82
C VAL A 67 0.15 -4.53 -9.02
N GLU A 68 0.19 -5.82 -8.73
CA GLU A 68 -0.96 -6.72 -8.84
C GLU A 68 -1.90 -6.61 -7.64
N LYS A 69 -1.41 -6.05 -6.51
CA LYS A 69 -2.18 -5.89 -5.28
C LYS A 69 -1.86 -4.57 -4.58
N ILE A 70 -2.89 -3.93 -4.05
CA ILE A 70 -2.75 -2.80 -3.13
C ILE A 70 -3.31 -3.23 -1.76
N ARG A 71 -2.48 -3.17 -0.72
CA ARG A 71 -2.89 -3.35 0.68
C ARG A 71 -3.10 -1.98 1.29
N ILE A 72 -4.30 -1.76 1.84
CA ILE A 72 -4.68 -0.54 2.54
C ILE A 72 -4.90 -0.86 4.02
N ASN A 73 -4.37 -0.02 4.90
CA ASN A 73 -4.75 -0.03 6.31
C ASN A 73 -5.85 1.01 6.57
N PRO A 74 -7.09 0.60 6.91
CA PRO A 74 -8.17 1.53 7.19
C PRO A 74 -7.95 2.32 8.48
N GLY A 75 -7.21 1.83 9.49
CA GLY A 75 -7.08 2.56 10.77
C GLY A 75 -6.37 3.93 10.66
N ASN A 76 -5.50 4.13 9.66
CA ASN A 76 -4.81 5.40 9.42
C ASN A 76 -5.55 6.31 8.41
N PHE A 77 -6.80 5.99 8.08
CA PHE A 77 -7.59 6.60 7.00
C PHE A 77 -8.39 7.82 7.44
N VAL A 78 -9.03 7.74 8.61
CA VAL A 78 -10.07 8.68 9.02
C VAL A 78 -9.50 9.89 9.73
N ASP A 79 -8.49 9.67 10.57
CA ASP A 79 -7.96 10.72 11.44
C ASP A 79 -6.91 11.62 10.76
N GLY A 80 -6.61 11.42 9.46
CA GLY A 80 -5.63 12.25 8.76
C GLY A 80 -4.22 12.12 9.36
N ARG A 81 -3.62 13.23 9.86
CA ARG A 81 -2.36 13.13 10.63
C ARG A 81 -2.68 12.42 11.94
N LYS A 82 -1.87 11.43 12.35
CA LYS A 82 -1.93 10.84 13.69
C LYS A 82 -2.04 11.95 14.75
N SER A 83 -3.24 12.24 15.23
CA SER A 83 -3.44 12.82 16.53
C SER A 83 -3.21 11.67 17.50
N PHE A 84 -2.31 11.86 18.47
CA PHE A 84 -2.17 10.90 19.56
C PHE A 84 -3.28 11.12 20.59
N GLU A 85 -4.50 11.43 20.12
CA GLU A 85 -5.67 11.60 20.96
C GLU A 85 -6.17 10.21 21.33
N GLU A 86 -6.28 9.94 22.63
CA GLU A 86 -6.95 8.74 23.12
C GLU A 86 -8.44 8.83 22.75
N LYS A 87 -8.85 8.07 21.74
CA LYS A 87 -10.25 7.81 21.45
C LYS A 87 -10.75 6.72 22.40
N LEU A 88 -11.57 7.10 23.37
CA LEU A 88 -12.28 6.19 24.26
C LEU A 88 -13.69 5.99 23.70
N TYR A 89 -14.05 4.75 23.35
CA TYR A 89 -15.43 4.39 23.04
C TYR A 89 -16.17 4.18 24.37
N GLU A 90 -17.01 5.14 24.74
CA GLU A 90 -17.79 5.05 25.97
C GLU A 90 -19.04 4.18 25.79
N THR A 91 -19.55 4.09 24.55
CA THR A 91 -20.74 3.32 24.20
C THR A 91 -20.56 2.45 22.95
N GLU A 92 -21.44 1.47 22.76
CA GLU A 92 -21.48 0.65 21.54
C GLU A 92 -21.87 1.49 20.31
N ASP A 93 -22.72 2.52 20.50
CA ASP A 93 -23.14 3.44 19.44
C ASP A 93 -21.95 4.24 18.89
N ASP A 94 -21.01 4.69 19.75
CA ASP A 94 -19.79 5.39 19.32
C ASP A 94 -18.94 4.53 18.37
N PHE A 95 -18.81 3.24 18.69
CA PHE A 95 -18.07 2.28 17.87
C PHE A 95 -18.80 2.00 16.54
N ILE A 96 -20.12 1.87 16.56
CA ILE A 96 -20.92 1.65 15.35
C ILE A 96 -20.84 2.85 14.40
N ALA A 97 -20.95 4.07 14.92
CA ALA A 97 -20.87 5.30 14.10
C ALA A 97 -19.52 5.42 13.38
N GLU A 98 -18.41 5.14 14.06
CA GLU A 98 -17.09 5.18 13.43
C GLU A 98 -16.95 4.09 12.37
N ARG A 99 -17.42 2.88 12.64
CA ARG A 99 -17.43 1.77 11.67
C ARG A 99 -18.22 2.14 10.40
N GLU A 100 -19.37 2.78 10.54
CA GLU A 100 -20.18 3.23 9.40
C GLU A 100 -19.44 4.29 8.58
N PHE A 101 -18.76 5.24 9.24
CA PHE A 101 -17.91 6.22 8.56
C PHE A 101 -16.80 5.55 7.73
N PHE A 102 -16.10 4.56 8.31
CA PHE A 102 -15.09 3.79 7.57
C PHE A 102 -15.71 3.11 6.34
N ILE A 103 -16.87 2.46 6.49
CA ILE A 103 -17.54 1.76 5.39
C ILE A 103 -17.90 2.74 4.28
N GLU A 104 -18.54 3.87 4.60
CA GLU A 104 -18.94 4.88 3.62
C GLU A 104 -17.73 5.38 2.84
N ALA A 105 -16.66 5.76 3.51
CA ALA A 105 -15.51 6.35 2.85
C ALA A 105 -14.66 5.32 2.06
N PHE A 106 -14.81 4.02 2.32
CA PHE A 106 -14.24 2.93 1.50
C PHE A 106 -15.18 2.39 0.42
N THR A 107 -16.43 2.85 0.36
CA THR A 107 -17.38 2.46 -0.68
C THR A 107 -17.09 3.29 -1.96
N PRO A 108 -16.86 2.64 -3.12
CA PRO A 108 -16.55 3.33 -4.39
C PRO A 108 -17.67 4.24 -4.92
#